data_AF-K1RME9-F1
#
_entry.id   AF-K1RME9-F1
#
_cell.length_a   1.000
_cell.length_b   1.000
_cell.length_c   1.000
_cell.angle_alpha   90.00
_cell.angle_beta   90.00
_cell.angle_gamma   90.00
#
_symmetry.space_group_name_H-M   'P 1'
#
loop_
_entity.id
_entity.type
_entity.pdbx_description
1 polymer ?
#
loop_
_entity_poly.entity_id
_entity_poly.type
_entity_poly.pdbx_seq_one_letter_code
_entity_poly.pdbx_strand_id
1 'polypeptide(L)'
;WNKLSVSLQWSNLYSAYSISPKLRSIGITDGYVKLDNDQITLLAEVEHNRWNMEKLLLGFRKPTAEEEELIYGSKEMGDIFKKKRFVHPDIRPYDELKESSKAYDRCITAGIPLVVNNNT
;
A
#
# COMPACT_ATOMS: atom_id res chain seq x y z
N TRP A 1 -7.18 -13.08 9.51
CA TRP A 1 -8.34 -12.23 9.13
C TRP A 1 -9.14 -11.76 10.34
N ASN A 2 -9.79 -12.66 11.09
CA ASN A 2 -10.76 -12.32 12.14
C ASN A 2 -10.23 -11.52 13.35
N LYS A 3 -8.91 -11.38 13.49
CA LYS A 3 -8.26 -10.60 14.56
C LYS A 3 -7.91 -9.16 14.15
N LEU A 4 -8.10 -8.80 12.89
CA LEU A 4 -7.82 -7.45 12.39
C LEU A 4 -8.94 -6.49 12.78
N SER A 5 -8.62 -5.20 12.91
CA SER A 5 -9.65 -4.16 13.02
C SER A 5 -10.51 -4.15 11.76
N VAL A 6 -11.76 -3.71 11.88
CA VAL A 6 -12.70 -3.57 10.75
C VAL A 6 -12.07 -2.72 9.64
N SER A 7 -11.39 -1.62 9.99
CA SER A 7 -10.69 -0.77 9.02
C SER A 7 -9.60 -1.51 8.23
N LEU A 8 -8.83 -2.39 8.86
CA LEU A 8 -7.79 -3.17 8.19
C LEU A 8 -8.38 -4.31 7.35
N GLN A 9 -9.50 -4.89 7.78
CA GLN A 9 -10.24 -5.86 6.96
C GLN A 9 -10.74 -5.19 5.67
N TRP A 10 -11.38 -4.02 5.75
CA TRP A 10 -11.84 -3.30 4.56
C TRP A 10 -10.70 -2.88 3.64
N SER A 11 -9.57 -2.42 4.19
CA SER A 11 -8.39 -2.07 3.40
C SER A 11 -7.86 -3.28 2.60
N ASN A 12 -7.76 -4.44 3.26
CA ASN A 12 -7.33 -5.68 2.59
C ASN A 12 -8.32 -6.15 1.52
N LEU A 13 -9.62 -6.06 1.76
CA LEU A 13 -10.63 -6.35 0.73
C LEU A 13 -10.50 -5.41 -0.45
N TYR A 14 -10.33 -4.11 -0.21
CA TYR A 14 -10.17 -3.15 -1.31
C TYR A 14 -8.90 -3.44 -2.13
N SER A 15 -7.78 -3.75 -1.46
CA SER A 15 -6.56 -4.17 -2.14
C SER A 15 -6.82 -5.40 -3.02
N ALA A 16 -7.43 -6.45 -2.48
CA ALA A 16 -7.74 -7.68 -3.23
C ALA A 16 -8.71 -7.45 -4.40
N TYR A 17 -9.82 -6.74 -4.19
CA TYR A 17 -10.80 -6.46 -5.25
C TYR A 17 -10.23 -5.57 -6.35
N SER A 18 -9.22 -4.77 -6.04
CA SER A 18 -8.54 -3.92 -7.03
C SER A 18 -7.52 -4.64 -7.91
N ILE A 19 -7.17 -5.91 -7.62
CA ILE A 19 -6.17 -6.67 -8.41
C ILE A 19 -6.62 -6.81 -9.87
N SER A 20 -7.84 -7.29 -10.09
CA SER A 20 -8.38 -7.53 -11.43
C SER A 20 -8.42 -6.26 -12.31
N PRO A 21 -8.99 -5.12 -11.86
CA PRO A 21 -8.95 -3.90 -12.66
C PRO A 21 -7.54 -3.36 -12.90
N LYS A 22 -6.60 -3.51 -11.96
CA LYS A 22 -5.19 -3.12 -12.16
C LYS A 22 -4.52 -3.93 -13.26
N LEU A 23 -4.67 -5.26 -13.23
CA LEU A 23 -4.14 -6.13 -14.28
C LEU A 23 -4.75 -5.80 -15.65
N ARG A 24 -6.06 -5.58 -15.71
CA ARG A 24 -6.72 -5.13 -16.96
C ARG A 24 -6.17 -3.81 -17.48
N SER A 25 -5.85 -2.86 -16.60
CA SER A 25 -5.32 -1.54 -17.01
C SER A 25 -3.95 -1.63 -17.68
N ILE A 26 -3.19 -2.70 -17.44
CA ILE A 26 -1.90 -2.98 -18.11
C ILE A 26 -2.02 -4.05 -19.21
N GLY A 27 -3.24 -4.37 -19.65
CA GLY A 27 -3.49 -5.29 -20.76
C GLY A 27 -3.52 -6.78 -20.39
N ILE A 28 -3.52 -7.14 -19.10
CA ILE A 28 -3.62 -8.53 -18.64
C ILE A 28 -5.09 -8.82 -18.28
N THR A 29 -5.80 -9.52 -19.16
CA THR A 29 -7.23 -9.80 -18.98
C THR A 29 -7.53 -11.26 -18.62
N ASP A 30 -6.77 -12.21 -19.16
CA ASP A 30 -7.06 -13.65 -19.04
C ASP A 30 -5.78 -14.51 -19.03
N GLY A 31 -5.91 -15.74 -18.55
CA GLY A 31 -4.86 -16.75 -18.57
C GLY A 31 -3.86 -16.67 -17.41
N TYR A 32 -2.73 -17.34 -17.58
CA TYR A 32 -1.67 -17.38 -16.56
C TYR A 32 -1.00 -16.02 -16.42
N VAL A 33 -1.15 -15.40 -15.25
CA VAL A 33 -0.56 -14.09 -14.96
C VAL A 33 0.92 -14.24 -14.64
N LYS A 34 1.76 -13.45 -15.31
CA LYS A 34 3.16 -13.23 -14.97
C LYS A 34 3.45 -11.74 -15.08
N LEU A 35 4.13 -11.18 -14.08
CA LEU A 35 4.53 -9.78 -14.08
C LEU A 35 6.05 -9.67 -14.26
N ASP A 36 6.49 -8.74 -15.08
CA ASP A 36 7.89 -8.32 -15.11
C ASP A 36 8.18 -7.24 -14.03
N ASN A 37 9.44 -6.84 -13.90
CA ASN A 37 9.87 -5.89 -12.86
C ASN A 37 9.28 -4.48 -13.06
N ASP A 38 9.04 -4.07 -14.30
CA ASP A 38 8.52 -2.74 -14.61
C ASP A 38 7.02 -2.70 -14.27
N GLN A 39 6.29 -3.75 -14.62
CA GLN A 39 4.89 -3.94 -14.24
C GLN A 39 4.74 -4.04 -12.72
N ILE A 40 5.62 -4.75 -12.02
CA ILE A 40 5.61 -4.81 -10.55
C ILE A 40 5.82 -3.41 -9.95
N THR A 41 6.76 -2.64 -10.49
CA THR A 41 7.03 -1.29 -9.99
C THR A 41 5.86 -0.35 -10.22
N LEU A 42 5.27 -0.38 -11.43
CA LEU A 42 4.07 0.39 -11.77
C LEU A 42 2.89 0.02 -10.87
N LEU A 43 2.61 -1.26 -10.68
CA LEU A 43 1.49 -1.72 -9.87
C LEU A 43 1.71 -1.44 -8.37
N ALA A 44 2.95 -1.47 -7.88
CA ALA A 44 3.29 -1.06 -6.53
C ALA A 44 3.00 0.42 -6.29
N GLU A 45 3.36 1.29 -7.23
CA GLU A 45 3.01 2.72 -7.19
C GLU A 45 1.49 2.94 -7.21
N VAL A 46 0.77 2.22 -8.07
CA VAL A 46 -0.70 2.30 -8.13
C VAL A 46 -1.33 1.84 -6.81
N GLU A 47 -0.81 0.79 -6.18
CA GLU A 47 -1.30 0.32 -4.88
C GLU A 47 -0.98 1.31 -3.76
N HIS A 48 0.20 1.92 -3.76
CA HIS A 48 0.54 2.98 -2.82
C HIS A 48 -0.40 4.17 -2.95
N ASN A 49 -0.69 4.60 -4.18
CA ASN A 49 -1.64 5.68 -4.45
C ASN A 49 -3.07 5.33 -3.99
N ARG A 50 -3.53 4.09 -4.23
CA ARG A 50 -4.81 3.59 -3.71
C ARG A 50 -4.84 3.65 -2.18
N TRP A 51 -3.78 3.20 -1.52
CA TRP A 51 -3.65 3.22 -0.07
C TRP A 51 -3.64 4.65 0.48
N ASN A 52 -2.89 5.57 -0.15
CA ASN A 52 -2.88 6.99 0.22
C ASN A 52 -4.28 7.59 0.15
N MET A 53 -5.01 7.36 -0.95
CA MET A 53 -6.39 7.84 -1.09
C MET A 53 -7.30 7.30 0.01
N GLU A 54 -7.20 6.01 0.33
CA GLU A 54 -7.94 5.40 1.44
C GLU A 54 -7.62 6.09 2.77
N LYS A 55 -6.34 6.33 3.07
CA LYS A 55 -5.94 6.97 4.34
C LYS A 55 -6.36 8.43 4.42
N LEU A 56 -6.20 9.19 3.34
CA LEU A 56 -6.65 10.58 3.27
C LEU A 56 -8.16 10.70 3.50
N LEU A 57 -8.96 9.80 2.90
CA LEU A 57 -10.42 9.76 3.12
C LEU A 57 -10.80 9.41 4.56
N LEU A 58 -9.95 8.68 5.28
CA LEU A 58 -10.10 8.38 6.71
C LEU A 58 -9.57 9.49 7.62
N GLY A 59 -9.18 10.64 7.07
CA GLY A 59 -8.68 11.79 7.82
C GLY A 59 -7.21 11.72 8.20
N PHE A 60 -6.45 10.77 7.64
CA PHE A 60 -5.00 10.77 7.82
C PHE A 60 -4.35 11.90 7.03
N ARG A 61 -3.16 12.31 7.49
CA ARG A 61 -2.31 13.29 6.80
C ARG A 61 -0.83 12.91 6.88
N LYS A 62 -0.04 13.58 6.06
CA LYS A 62 1.42 13.55 6.17
C LYS A 62 1.89 14.29 7.43
N PRO A 63 3.05 13.91 8.01
CA PRO A 63 3.64 14.64 9.12
C PRO A 63 4.13 16.02 8.67
N THR A 64 4.21 16.94 9.62
CA THR A 64 5.09 18.12 9.53
C THR A 64 6.56 17.71 9.72
N ALA A 65 7.52 18.58 9.39
CA ALA A 65 8.95 18.27 9.56
C ALA A 65 9.30 17.90 11.02
N GLU A 66 8.77 18.65 12.00
CA GLU A 66 8.97 18.40 13.42
C GLU A 66 8.38 17.05 13.87
N GLU A 67 7.18 16.71 13.38
CA GLU A 67 6.55 15.41 13.67
C GLU A 67 7.32 14.26 13.03
N GLU A 68 7.88 14.47 11.83
CA GLU A 68 8.66 13.47 11.11
C GLU A 68 9.94 13.09 11.86
N GLU A 69 10.64 14.07 12.43
CA GLU A 69 11.80 13.84 13.31
C GLU A 69 11.42 13.00 14.53
N LEU A 70 10.30 13.33 15.19
CA LEU A 70 9.81 12.58 16.35
C LEU A 70 9.42 11.14 15.99
N ILE A 71 8.73 10.95 14.85
CA ILE A 71 8.30 9.63 14.36
C ILE A 71 9.49 8.75 14.04
N TYR A 72 10.53 9.29 13.39
CA TYR A 72 11.74 8.53 13.08
C TYR A 72 12.67 8.33 14.28
N GLY A 73 12.58 9.19 15.30
CA GLY A 73 13.35 9.05 16.54
C GLY A 73 12.88 7.91 17.45
N SER A 74 11.62 7.46 17.35
CA SER A 74 11.11 6.36 18.18
C SER A 74 9.92 5.63 17.55
N LYS A 75 9.95 4.30 17.61
CA LYS A 75 8.81 3.44 17.23
C LYS A 75 7.55 3.76 18.03
N GLU A 76 7.69 4.09 19.32
CA GLU A 76 6.56 4.46 20.18
C GLU A 76 5.88 5.73 19.67
N MET A 77 6.67 6.74 19.29
CA MET A 77 6.15 7.98 18.71
C MET A 77 5.45 7.71 17.38
N GLY A 78 6.04 6.89 16.51
CA GLY A 78 5.38 6.44 15.27
C GLY A 78 4.00 5.83 15.51
N ASP A 79 3.88 4.98 16.53
CA ASP A 79 2.61 4.37 16.93
C ASP A 79 1.60 5.38 17.48
N ILE A 80 2.04 6.33 18.31
CA ILE A 80 1.19 7.40 18.85
C ILE A 80 0.65 8.27 17.72
N PHE A 81 1.51 8.73 16.82
CA PHE A 81 1.13 9.59 15.69
C PHE A 81 0.16 8.87 14.75
N LYS A 82 0.44 7.60 14.42
CA LYS A 82 -0.43 6.80 13.56
C LYS A 82 -1.79 6.54 14.19
N LYS A 83 -1.84 6.09 15.45
CA LYS A 83 -3.08 5.58 16.07
C LYS A 83 -3.92 6.68 16.72
N LYS A 84 -3.29 7.73 17.26
CA LYS A 84 -3.99 8.80 18.01
C LYS A 84 -4.11 10.11 17.24
N ARG A 85 -3.20 10.39 16.29
CA ARG A 85 -3.17 11.66 15.56
C ARG A 85 -3.41 11.54 14.06
N PHE A 86 -3.63 10.31 13.56
CA PHE A 86 -3.86 10.05 12.14
C PHE A 86 -2.74 10.61 11.25
N VAL A 87 -1.49 10.52 11.71
CA VAL A 87 -0.33 10.97 10.94
C VAL A 87 0.47 9.75 10.50
N HIS A 88 0.77 9.64 9.20
CA HIS A 88 1.59 8.56 8.66
C HIS A 88 2.68 9.11 7.74
N PRO A 89 3.97 8.76 7.97
CA PRO A 89 5.08 9.31 7.18
C PRO A 89 4.94 8.97 5.69
N ASP A 90 4.49 7.76 5.36
CA ASP A 90 4.40 7.32 3.96
C ASP A 90 3.23 7.95 3.16
N ILE A 91 2.42 8.85 3.74
CA ILE A 91 1.44 9.62 2.96
C ILE A 91 2.18 10.72 2.18
N ARG A 92 2.76 10.32 1.05
CA ARG A 92 3.50 11.17 0.11
C ARG A 92 3.54 10.52 -1.27
N PRO A 93 3.91 11.28 -2.32
CA PRO A 93 4.20 10.73 -3.64
C PRO A 93 5.13 9.51 -3.59
N TYR A 94 4.93 8.55 -4.50
CA TYR A 94 5.67 7.29 -4.46
C TYR A 94 7.17 7.48 -4.64
N ASP A 95 7.59 8.42 -5.50
CA ASP A 95 8.98 8.80 -5.73
C ASP A 95 9.69 9.33 -4.47
N GLU A 96 8.97 10.02 -3.59
CA GLU A 96 9.45 10.54 -2.29
C GLU A 96 9.56 9.46 -1.19
N LEU A 97 9.08 8.23 -1.42
CA LEU A 97 9.22 7.15 -0.45
C LEU A 97 10.67 6.69 -0.29
N LYS A 98 10.99 6.28 0.94
CA LYS A 98 12.23 5.54 1.22
C LYS A 98 12.22 4.24 0.43
N GLU A 99 13.39 3.82 -0.04
CA GLU A 99 13.53 2.60 -0.83
C GLU A 99 13.05 1.35 -0.08
N SER A 100 13.17 1.32 1.24
CA SER A 100 12.62 0.24 2.07
C SER A 100 11.10 0.11 1.96
N SER A 101 10.37 1.23 1.87
CA SER A 101 8.92 1.23 1.70
C SER A 101 8.54 0.81 0.29
N LYS A 102 9.23 1.34 -0.74
CA LYS A 102 9.04 0.91 -2.14
C LYS A 102 9.31 -0.59 -2.32
N ALA A 103 10.38 -1.10 -1.70
CA ALA A 103 10.72 -2.52 -1.75
C ALA A 103 9.63 -3.40 -1.11
N TYR A 104 8.99 -2.92 -0.05
CA TYR A 104 7.85 -3.60 0.57
C TYR A 104 6.64 -3.64 -0.38
N ASP A 105 6.29 -2.51 -1.00
CA ASP A 105 5.16 -2.45 -1.95
C ASP A 105 5.39 -3.33 -3.18
N ARG A 106 6.62 -3.33 -3.73
CA ARG A 106 7.01 -4.24 -4.82
C ARG A 106 6.94 -5.71 -4.39
N CYS A 107 7.36 -6.04 -3.17
CA CYS A 107 7.30 -7.40 -2.65
C CYS A 107 5.86 -7.94 -2.57
N ILE A 108 4.93 -7.14 -2.05
CA ILE A 108 3.50 -7.53 -2.00
C ILE A 108 2.96 -7.67 -3.42
N THR A 109 3.28 -6.73 -4.30
CA THR A 109 2.81 -6.71 -5.69
C THR A 109 3.32 -7.91 -6.50
N ALA A 110 4.56 -8.33 -6.27
CA ALA A 110 5.14 -9.54 -6.88
C ALA A 110 4.39 -10.82 -6.47
N GLY A 111 3.61 -10.80 -5.39
CA GLY A 111 2.73 -11.89 -4.98
C GLY A 111 1.41 -11.99 -5.75
N ILE A 112 1.02 -10.98 -6.53
CA ILE A 112 -0.26 -10.97 -7.28
C ILE A 112 -0.42 -12.23 -8.17
N PRO A 113 0.58 -12.62 -8.99
CA PRO A 113 0.49 -13.85 -9.79
C PRO A 113 0.15 -15.10 -8.98
N LEU A 114 0.73 -15.24 -7.78
CA LEU A 114 0.46 -16.39 -6.90
C LEU A 114 -0.98 -16.40 -6.41
N VAL A 115 -1.57 -15.23 -6.15
CA VAL A 115 -2.97 -15.13 -5.72
C VAL A 115 -3.91 -15.41 -6.89
N VAL A 116 -3.65 -14.85 -8.06
CA VAL A 116 -4.57 -14.97 -9.21
C VAL A 116 -4.53 -16.37 -9.80
N ASN A 117 -3.34 -16.92 -10.04
CA ASN A 117 -3.19 -18.20 -10.73
C ASN A 117 -3.63 -19.42 -9.89
N ASN A 118 -3.68 -19.30 -8.56
CA ASN A 118 -4.14 -20.37 -7.67
C ASN A 118 -5.66 -20.29 -7.36
N ASN A 119 -6.34 -19.25 -7.85
CA ASN A 119 -7.79 -19.07 -7.69
C ASN A 119 -8.58 -19.35 -8.99
N THR A 120 -7.90 -19.81 -10.03
CA THR A 120 -8.44 -20.29 -11.32
C THR A 120 -8.23 -21.78 -11.45
#